data_AF-A0A7C3HJ35-F1
#
_entry.id   AF-A0A7C3HJ35-F1
#
_cell.length_a   1.000
_cell.length_b   1.000
_cell.length_c   1.000
_cell.angle_alpha   90.00
_cell.angle_beta   90.00
_cell.angle_gamma   90.00
#
_symmetry.space_group_name_H-M   'P 1'
#
loop_
_entity.id
_entity.type
_entity.pdbx_description
1 polymer ?
#
loop_
_entity_poly.entity_id
_entity_poly.type
_entity_poly.pdbx_seq_one_letter_code
_entity_poly.pdbx_strand_id
1 'polypeptide(L)'
;NVGWLGMPAEHDWILNANYSDKTMMRNALTYFLWNRMGHYGSRCAFCEVVINGKYQGVYVMMEKIKRDNNRVNVAKLTGNDNSGDALTGGYIFKIDKTTGSGGDGWTSNYLPTQHSGGQTITFLYEYPKSDTITTQQKNYIQQYTDSFETALWGPDFMDPVNGFRKYADESTFIDYLIINELSKNIDGYRLSTFLYKDKDSRGGKLKMGPVWDYDLAWRNANYYGGDNYTGWAYKFNASGDPWQVPFWWQQFQYDTLFVSRLKCRWEALRQDLLSQSALFQYIDSITALINEAKDRNFDTWQILGTYVWPNPSPIPTTYTGEIQNLKTWITNRLNWIDNNLPGICNQSFISSKTSPFGVVAFPNPVSESLYVEVFNIEGYNKTVTIKDLSGRTMYESNGNTCRYVIDMQNLKPGIYSLNVETEGTVFSQKIVKVL
;
A
#
# COMPACT_ATOMS: atom_id res chain seq x y z
N ASN A 1 19.93 -13.65 -9.26
CA ASN A 1 19.42 -12.46 -8.54
C ASN A 1 20.58 -11.66 -7.98
N VAL A 2 20.49 -10.33 -8.03
CA VAL A 2 21.51 -9.38 -7.52
C VAL A 2 20.82 -8.34 -6.65
N GLY A 3 21.40 -8.03 -5.48
CA GLY A 3 20.92 -6.94 -4.62
C GLY A 3 21.51 -5.60 -5.08
N TRP A 4 20.68 -4.56 -5.13
CA TRP A 4 21.07 -3.23 -5.59
C TRP A 4 20.70 -2.18 -4.57
N LEU A 5 21.65 -1.29 -4.24
CA LEU A 5 21.40 -0.08 -3.45
C LEU A 5 20.64 -0.35 -2.12
N GLY A 6 21.01 -1.44 -1.44
CA GLY A 6 20.38 -1.85 -0.17
C GLY A 6 19.06 -2.60 -0.30
N MET A 7 18.55 -2.83 -1.51
CA MET A 7 17.34 -3.61 -1.76
C MET A 7 17.66 -5.12 -1.92
N PRO A 8 16.73 -6.02 -1.52
CA PRO A 8 16.92 -7.46 -1.64
C PRO A 8 17.21 -7.94 -3.06
N ALA A 9 17.89 -9.08 -3.15
CA ALA A 9 18.36 -9.60 -4.43
C ALA A 9 17.23 -9.97 -5.39
N GLU A 10 17.29 -9.44 -6.61
CA GLU A 10 16.31 -9.74 -7.66
C GLU A 10 16.96 -9.70 -9.07
N HIS A 11 16.27 -10.19 -10.10
CA HIS A 11 16.71 -10.18 -11.50
C HIS A 11 16.01 -9.11 -12.35
N ASP A 12 14.85 -8.59 -11.93
CA ASP A 12 14.14 -7.53 -12.65
C ASP A 12 14.02 -6.26 -11.78
N TRP A 13 14.52 -5.16 -12.34
CA TRP A 13 14.52 -3.82 -11.76
C TRP A 13 13.98 -2.82 -12.76
N ILE A 14 13.36 -1.76 -12.25
CA ILE A 14 12.82 -0.66 -13.07
C ILE A 14 13.71 0.55 -12.86
N LEU A 15 14.14 1.18 -13.95
CA LEU A 15 14.69 2.53 -13.96
C LEU A 15 13.59 3.47 -14.46
N ASN A 16 12.93 4.17 -13.53
CA ASN A 16 11.88 5.12 -13.89
C ASN A 16 12.48 6.52 -14.04
N ALA A 17 12.32 7.12 -15.21
CA ALA A 17 12.80 8.47 -15.50
C ALA A 17 12.00 9.57 -14.78
N ASN A 18 10.73 9.29 -14.39
CA ASN A 18 9.82 10.28 -13.81
C ASN A 18 9.76 11.60 -14.61
N TYR A 19 9.84 11.53 -15.95
CA TYR A 19 10.09 12.70 -16.80
C TYR A 19 9.09 13.85 -16.62
N SER A 20 7.79 13.54 -16.48
CA SER A 20 6.75 14.55 -16.22
C SER A 20 6.68 14.98 -14.75
N ASP A 21 7.21 14.20 -13.82
CA ASP A 21 7.30 14.55 -12.40
C ASP A 21 8.59 15.36 -12.15
N LYS A 22 8.49 16.68 -12.27
CA LYS A 22 9.60 17.61 -12.01
C LYS A 22 10.14 17.59 -10.58
N THR A 23 9.42 16.99 -9.62
CA THR A 23 9.94 16.77 -8.26
C THR A 23 10.76 15.49 -8.16
N MET A 24 10.58 14.57 -9.11
CA MET A 24 11.18 13.24 -9.24
C MET A 24 10.80 12.24 -8.14
N MET A 25 9.95 12.64 -7.18
CA MET A 25 9.79 11.93 -5.91
C MET A 25 8.37 11.43 -5.63
N ARG A 26 7.38 11.69 -6.48
CA ARG A 26 5.96 11.38 -6.18
C ARG A 26 5.70 9.89 -5.98
N ASN A 27 6.24 9.07 -6.88
CA ASN A 27 6.25 7.61 -6.73
C ASN A 27 6.95 7.19 -5.42
N ALA A 28 8.18 7.69 -5.20
CA ALA A 28 8.98 7.32 -4.03
C ALA A 28 8.31 7.71 -2.71
N LEU A 29 7.68 8.89 -2.63
CA LEU A 29 6.93 9.37 -1.48
C LEU A 29 5.78 8.42 -1.14
N THR A 30 4.94 8.07 -2.12
CA THR A 30 3.82 7.15 -1.87
C THR A 30 4.33 5.78 -1.42
N TYR A 31 5.34 5.24 -2.08
CA TYR A 31 5.85 3.91 -1.75
C TYR A 31 6.52 3.88 -0.37
N PHE A 32 7.21 4.96 0.00
CA PHE A 32 7.73 5.14 1.36
C PHE A 32 6.60 5.11 2.40
N LEU A 33 5.54 5.89 2.20
CA LEU A 33 4.41 5.96 3.12
C LEU A 33 3.71 4.60 3.25
N TRP A 34 3.45 3.93 2.13
CA TRP A 34 2.81 2.61 2.13
C TRP A 34 3.65 1.56 2.88
N ASN A 35 4.99 1.57 2.69
CA ASN A 35 5.89 0.72 3.47
C ASN A 35 5.81 1.01 4.98
N ARG A 36 5.74 2.28 5.36
CA ARG A 36 5.64 2.71 6.77
C ARG A 36 4.26 2.46 7.38
N MET A 37 3.23 2.22 6.56
CA MET A 37 1.91 1.76 7.02
C MET A 37 1.87 0.25 7.30
N GLY A 38 2.97 -0.48 7.04
CA GLY A 38 3.10 -1.91 7.33
C GLY A 38 2.86 -2.82 6.12
N HIS A 39 2.77 -2.26 4.91
CA HIS A 39 2.50 -3.01 3.69
C HIS A 39 3.76 -3.09 2.82
N TYR A 40 3.88 -4.11 1.96
CA TYR A 40 4.92 -4.06 0.94
C TYR A 40 4.57 -3.00 -0.10
N GLY A 41 5.43 -2.00 -0.26
CA GLY A 41 5.49 -1.10 -1.41
C GLY A 41 6.85 -1.21 -2.08
N SER A 42 6.92 -0.98 -3.39
CA SER A 42 8.20 -1.08 -4.09
C SER A 42 9.23 -0.15 -3.47
N ARG A 43 10.37 -0.72 -3.03
CA ARG A 43 11.48 0.07 -2.53
C ARG A 43 12.11 0.84 -3.68
N CYS A 44 12.64 2.02 -3.36
CA CYS A 44 13.22 2.94 -4.31
C CYS A 44 14.61 3.39 -3.89
N ALA A 45 15.46 3.65 -4.88
CA ALA A 45 16.71 4.37 -4.72
C ALA A 45 16.88 5.35 -5.90
N PHE A 46 17.35 6.56 -5.61
CA PHE A 46 17.66 7.54 -6.65
C PHE A 46 19.04 7.25 -7.24
N CYS A 47 19.20 7.37 -8.54
CA CYS A 47 20.46 7.14 -9.23
C CYS A 47 20.58 8.03 -10.48
N GLU A 48 21.80 8.26 -10.93
CA GLU A 48 22.11 8.91 -12.19
C GLU A 48 22.38 7.85 -13.26
N VAL A 49 21.76 7.99 -14.42
CA VAL A 49 21.91 7.02 -15.52
C VAL A 49 22.83 7.59 -16.60
N VAL A 50 23.79 6.79 -17.02
CA VAL A 50 24.71 7.10 -18.13
C VAL A 50 24.69 5.94 -19.13
N ILE A 51 24.34 6.22 -20.38
CA ILE A 51 24.28 5.22 -21.45
C ILE A 51 25.28 5.61 -22.53
N ASN A 52 26.23 4.74 -22.85
CA ASN A 52 27.28 4.97 -23.84
C ASN A 52 28.03 6.29 -23.64
N GLY A 53 28.38 6.59 -22.38
CA GLY A 53 29.05 7.84 -21.99
C GLY A 53 28.17 9.09 -21.99
N LYS A 54 26.87 8.97 -22.31
CA LYS A 54 25.93 10.10 -22.29
C LYS A 54 25.04 10.06 -21.07
N TYR A 55 25.10 11.11 -20.26
CA TYR A 55 24.21 11.31 -19.12
C TYR A 55 22.74 11.37 -19.59
N GLN A 56 21.87 10.66 -18.90
CA GLN A 56 20.44 10.52 -19.21
C GLN A 56 19.54 11.15 -18.15
N GLY A 57 20.08 11.69 -17.06
CA GLY A 57 19.30 12.29 -15.98
C GLY A 57 19.25 11.46 -14.70
N VAL A 58 18.46 11.97 -13.75
CA VAL A 58 18.14 11.30 -12.49
C VAL A 58 16.97 10.35 -12.71
N TYR A 59 17.12 9.13 -12.22
CA TYR A 59 16.12 8.07 -12.27
C TYR A 59 15.81 7.58 -10.86
N VAL A 60 14.60 7.06 -10.69
CA VAL A 60 14.25 6.24 -9.52
C VAL A 60 14.38 4.78 -9.92
N MET A 61 15.42 4.12 -9.40
CA MET A 61 15.54 2.68 -9.44
C MET A 61 14.53 2.08 -8.45
N MET A 62 13.67 1.19 -8.91
CA MET A 62 12.61 0.63 -8.08
C MET A 62 12.34 -0.84 -8.36
N GLU A 63 11.72 -1.49 -7.39
CA GLU A 63 11.25 -2.87 -7.53
C GLU A 63 10.03 -2.97 -8.43
N LYS A 64 10.00 -4.01 -9.26
CA LYS A 64 8.78 -4.42 -9.96
C LYS A 64 7.85 -5.17 -9.01
N ILE A 65 6.55 -4.86 -9.01
CA ILE A 65 5.57 -5.69 -8.31
C ILE A 65 5.58 -7.09 -8.91
N LYS A 66 5.89 -8.08 -8.08
CA LYS A 66 5.79 -9.50 -8.42
C LYS A 66 5.76 -10.35 -7.16
N ARG A 67 5.37 -11.61 -7.33
CA ARG A 67 5.47 -12.62 -6.27
C ARG A 67 6.93 -12.87 -5.92
N ASP A 68 7.31 -12.56 -4.70
CA ASP A 68 8.59 -12.92 -4.08
C ASP A 68 8.47 -12.82 -2.55
N ASN A 69 9.31 -13.55 -1.82
CA ASN A 69 9.29 -13.53 -0.35
C ASN A 69 9.62 -12.14 0.23
N ASN A 70 10.40 -11.32 -0.49
CA ASN A 70 10.73 -9.96 -0.11
C ASN A 70 9.86 -8.90 -0.82
N ARG A 71 8.88 -9.32 -1.63
CA ARG A 71 7.93 -8.45 -2.34
C ARG A 71 6.50 -8.81 -1.96
N VAL A 72 5.64 -9.15 -2.92
CA VAL A 72 4.31 -9.68 -2.61
C VAL A 72 4.44 -11.13 -2.17
N ASN A 73 4.49 -11.33 -0.86
CA ASN A 73 4.77 -12.62 -0.23
C ASN A 73 3.54 -13.54 -0.12
N VAL A 74 2.92 -13.82 -1.27
CA VAL A 74 1.90 -14.87 -1.40
C VAL A 74 2.53 -16.23 -1.68
N ALA A 75 1.80 -17.30 -1.36
CA ALA A 75 2.23 -18.66 -1.67
C ALA A 75 2.59 -18.80 -3.16
N LYS A 76 3.58 -19.66 -3.45
CA LYS A 76 3.86 -20.05 -4.83
C LYS A 76 2.73 -20.95 -5.31
N LEU A 77 2.21 -20.67 -6.50
CA LEU A 77 1.21 -21.49 -7.17
C LEU A 77 1.82 -22.13 -8.42
N THR A 78 1.55 -23.40 -8.63
CA THR A 78 2.01 -24.22 -9.75
C THR A 78 0.82 -24.78 -10.54
N GLY A 79 1.06 -25.31 -11.74
CA GLY A 79 0.01 -25.90 -12.57
C GLY A 79 -0.69 -27.13 -11.97
N ASN A 80 -0.17 -27.70 -10.88
CA ASN A 80 -0.77 -28.84 -10.17
C ASN A 80 -1.65 -28.42 -8.98
N ASP A 81 -1.58 -27.16 -8.57
CA ASP A 81 -2.31 -26.64 -7.41
C ASP A 81 -3.77 -26.29 -7.80
N ASN A 82 -4.57 -27.31 -8.07
CA ASN A 82 -5.93 -27.18 -8.64
C ASN A 82 -7.06 -27.65 -7.71
N SER A 83 -6.78 -27.98 -6.45
CA SER A 83 -7.79 -28.37 -5.47
C SER A 83 -7.32 -28.15 -4.02
N GLY A 84 -8.26 -28.21 -3.07
CA GLY A 84 -7.99 -28.01 -1.64
C GLY A 84 -7.34 -26.66 -1.35
N ASP A 85 -6.62 -26.56 -0.23
CA ASP A 85 -5.91 -25.33 0.16
C ASP A 85 -4.82 -24.91 -0.84
N ALA A 86 -4.33 -25.85 -1.67
CA ALA A 86 -3.35 -25.52 -2.69
C ALA A 86 -3.92 -24.54 -3.74
N LEU A 87 -5.20 -24.66 -4.09
CA LEU A 87 -5.90 -23.79 -5.03
C LEU A 87 -6.24 -22.42 -4.43
N THR A 88 -6.28 -22.28 -3.10
CA THR A 88 -6.96 -21.14 -2.47
C THR A 88 -6.16 -19.86 -2.47
N GLY A 89 -4.88 -19.86 -2.85
CA GLY A 89 -4.11 -18.63 -2.83
C GLY A 89 -2.71 -18.71 -3.42
N GLY A 90 -2.08 -17.54 -3.51
CA GLY A 90 -0.95 -17.32 -4.42
C GLY A 90 -1.32 -16.43 -5.60
N TYR A 91 -2.36 -15.63 -5.49
CA TYR A 91 -2.86 -14.79 -6.58
C TYR A 91 -2.46 -13.34 -6.39
N ILE A 92 -2.03 -12.70 -7.48
CA ILE A 92 -1.87 -11.26 -7.63
C ILE A 92 -2.61 -10.89 -8.92
N PHE A 93 -3.49 -9.91 -8.84
CA PHE A 93 -4.27 -9.42 -9.97
C PHE A 93 -4.51 -7.93 -9.78
N LYS A 94 -5.05 -7.26 -10.81
CA LYS A 94 -5.20 -5.81 -10.77
C LYS A 94 -6.36 -5.32 -11.62
N ILE A 95 -6.90 -4.16 -11.26
CA ILE A 95 -7.77 -3.38 -12.15
C ILE A 95 -6.86 -2.49 -13.00
N ASP A 96 -6.87 -2.69 -14.31
CA ASP A 96 -5.96 -2.02 -15.23
C ASP A 96 -6.43 -2.09 -16.69
N LYS A 97 -5.70 -1.38 -17.57
CA LYS A 97 -5.84 -1.49 -19.03
C LYS A 97 -5.21 -2.79 -19.51
N THR A 98 -5.75 -3.36 -20.59
CA THR A 98 -5.15 -4.51 -21.29
C THR A 98 -3.83 -4.17 -22.00
N THR A 99 -3.45 -2.89 -22.04
CA THR A 99 -2.14 -2.43 -22.52
C THR A 99 -1.11 -2.49 -21.40
N GLY A 100 -0.13 -3.39 -21.49
CA GLY A 100 1.00 -3.44 -20.54
C GLY A 100 1.35 -4.86 -20.11
N SER A 101 1.88 -5.00 -18.89
CA SER A 101 2.01 -6.31 -18.24
C SER A 101 0.65 -6.74 -17.68
N GLY A 102 0.27 -8.00 -17.85
CA GLY A 102 -1.10 -8.47 -17.63
C GLY A 102 -1.72 -8.81 -18.97
N GLY A 103 -2.09 -10.08 -19.13
CA GLY A 103 -2.65 -10.59 -20.38
C GLY A 103 -4.15 -10.77 -20.23
N ASP A 104 -4.55 -12.04 -20.16
CA ASP A 104 -5.93 -12.42 -19.89
C ASP A 104 -6.43 -11.96 -18.51
N GLY A 105 -7.74 -11.97 -18.33
CA GLY A 105 -8.41 -11.43 -17.16
C GLY A 105 -9.89 -11.81 -17.12
N TRP A 106 -10.68 -11.03 -16.39
CA TRP A 106 -12.13 -11.14 -16.38
C TRP A 106 -12.79 -9.80 -16.12
N THR A 107 -14.05 -9.69 -16.50
CA THR A 107 -14.88 -8.52 -16.21
C THR A 107 -15.69 -8.79 -14.95
N SER A 108 -15.77 -7.81 -14.05
CA SER A 108 -16.65 -7.88 -12.88
C SER A 108 -18.10 -8.09 -13.31
N ASN A 109 -18.84 -8.87 -12.52
CA ASN A 109 -20.30 -8.98 -12.65
C ASN A 109 -21.04 -7.71 -12.19
N TYR A 110 -20.34 -6.75 -11.58
CA TYR A 110 -20.87 -5.51 -11.06
C TYR A 110 -20.42 -4.32 -11.91
N LEU A 111 -21.39 -3.49 -12.29
CA LEU A 111 -21.11 -2.29 -13.08
C LEU A 111 -20.54 -1.18 -12.19
N PRO A 112 -19.64 -0.34 -12.73
CA PRO A 112 -19.25 0.90 -12.06
C PRO A 112 -20.45 1.85 -11.94
N THR A 113 -20.35 2.84 -11.05
CA THR A 113 -21.47 3.75 -10.77
C THR A 113 -21.84 4.63 -11.97
N GLN A 114 -20.88 4.92 -12.86
CA GLN A 114 -21.13 5.49 -14.18
C GLN A 114 -20.83 4.44 -15.26
N HIS A 115 -21.86 4.02 -15.99
CA HIS A 115 -21.77 2.99 -17.03
C HIS A 115 -22.67 3.29 -18.22
N SER A 116 -23.06 4.55 -18.42
CA SER A 116 -23.99 4.97 -19.48
C SER A 116 -23.49 4.66 -20.89
N GLY A 117 -22.18 4.47 -21.07
CA GLY A 117 -21.54 4.06 -22.32
C GLY A 117 -21.13 2.58 -22.37
N GLY A 118 -21.64 1.74 -21.46
CA GLY A 118 -21.28 0.31 -21.39
C GLY A 118 -19.95 0.03 -20.67
N GLN A 119 -19.48 0.96 -19.83
CA GLN A 119 -18.26 0.77 -19.04
C GLN A 119 -18.39 -0.41 -18.06
N THR A 120 -17.29 -1.10 -17.85
CA THR A 120 -17.17 -2.23 -16.92
C THR A 120 -15.87 -2.13 -16.12
N ILE A 121 -15.75 -2.93 -15.05
CA ILE A 121 -14.49 -3.10 -14.31
C ILE A 121 -13.80 -4.36 -14.82
N THR A 122 -12.56 -4.22 -15.30
CA THR A 122 -11.76 -5.34 -15.81
C THR A 122 -10.62 -5.65 -14.85
N PHE A 123 -10.49 -6.91 -14.45
CA PHE A 123 -9.37 -7.44 -13.70
C PHE A 123 -8.42 -8.19 -14.62
N LEU A 124 -7.11 -8.04 -14.43
CA LEU A 124 -6.07 -8.74 -15.17
C LEU A 124 -5.22 -9.58 -14.23
N TYR A 125 -4.81 -10.76 -14.71
CA TYR A 125 -3.89 -11.63 -13.97
C TYR A 125 -2.46 -11.07 -14.01
N GLU A 126 -1.85 -10.90 -12.83
CA GLU A 126 -0.42 -10.57 -12.70
C GLU A 126 0.39 -11.81 -12.28
N TYR A 127 -0.11 -12.58 -11.31
CA TYR A 127 0.47 -13.85 -10.87
C TYR A 127 -0.61 -14.85 -10.40
N PRO A 128 -0.60 -16.10 -10.87
CA PRO A 128 0.21 -16.60 -11.98
C PRO A 128 -0.08 -15.84 -13.28
N LYS A 129 0.86 -15.89 -14.22
CA LYS A 129 0.70 -15.22 -15.51
C LYS A 129 -0.42 -15.89 -16.31
N SER A 130 -1.05 -15.13 -17.21
CA SER A 130 -2.19 -15.59 -18.01
C SER A 130 -1.92 -16.84 -18.86
N ASP A 131 -0.66 -17.08 -19.24
CA ASP A 131 -0.19 -18.24 -20.01
C ASP A 131 0.12 -19.48 -19.13
N THR A 132 0.12 -19.32 -17.81
CA THR A 132 0.45 -20.40 -16.85
C THR A 132 -0.67 -20.74 -15.88
N ILE A 133 -1.57 -19.80 -15.61
CA ILE A 133 -2.72 -20.00 -14.72
C ILE A 133 -3.70 -21.02 -15.33
N THR A 134 -4.09 -22.03 -14.56
CA THR A 134 -5.01 -23.09 -15.02
C THR A 134 -6.47 -22.61 -15.03
N THR A 135 -7.35 -23.33 -15.72
CA THR A 135 -8.80 -23.03 -15.71
C THR A 135 -9.39 -23.08 -14.30
N GLN A 136 -8.99 -24.05 -13.48
CA GLN A 136 -9.46 -24.19 -12.09
C GLN A 136 -9.04 -22.98 -11.24
N GLN A 137 -7.80 -22.52 -11.42
CA GLN A 137 -7.26 -21.34 -10.75
C GLN A 137 -7.95 -20.05 -11.19
N LYS A 138 -8.18 -19.86 -12.50
CA LYS A 138 -8.98 -18.75 -13.04
C LYS A 138 -10.37 -18.73 -12.41
N ASN A 139 -11.08 -19.84 -12.46
CA ASN A 139 -12.43 -19.96 -11.91
C ASN A 139 -12.46 -19.65 -10.41
N TYR A 140 -11.48 -20.16 -9.64
CA TYR A 140 -11.43 -19.92 -8.20
C TYR A 140 -11.29 -18.44 -7.86
N ILE A 141 -10.29 -17.75 -8.42
CA ILE A 141 -10.04 -16.34 -8.03
C ILE A 141 -11.11 -15.39 -8.55
N GLN A 142 -11.70 -15.69 -9.71
CA GLN A 142 -12.88 -14.99 -10.22
C GLN A 142 -14.05 -15.14 -9.24
N GLN A 143 -14.45 -16.38 -8.91
CA GLN A 143 -15.56 -16.66 -7.99
C GLN A 143 -15.34 -16.11 -6.59
N TYR A 144 -14.10 -16.10 -6.08
CA TYR A 144 -13.79 -15.50 -4.79
C TYR A 144 -13.97 -13.98 -4.83
N THR A 145 -13.53 -13.33 -5.91
CA THR A 145 -13.73 -11.88 -6.11
C THR A 145 -15.22 -11.57 -6.26
N ASP A 146 -15.96 -12.37 -7.04
CA ASP A 146 -17.42 -12.25 -7.17
C ASP A 146 -18.10 -12.37 -5.80
N SER A 147 -17.69 -13.33 -4.96
CA SER A 147 -18.26 -13.50 -3.61
C SER A 147 -18.02 -12.30 -2.71
N PHE A 148 -16.84 -11.67 -2.82
CA PHE A 148 -16.56 -10.39 -2.15
C PHE A 148 -17.48 -9.27 -2.65
N GLU A 149 -17.57 -9.09 -3.97
CA GLU A 149 -18.41 -8.04 -4.57
C GLU A 149 -19.90 -8.26 -4.24
N THR A 150 -20.39 -9.50 -4.27
CA THR A 150 -21.75 -9.85 -3.85
C THR A 150 -22.01 -9.54 -2.39
N ALA A 151 -21.08 -9.88 -1.49
CA ALA A 151 -21.22 -9.57 -0.07
C ALA A 151 -21.19 -8.06 0.19
N LEU A 152 -20.43 -7.29 -0.59
CA LEU A 152 -20.36 -5.83 -0.47
C LEU A 152 -21.61 -5.15 -1.06
N TRP A 153 -22.16 -5.67 -2.15
CA TRP A 153 -23.36 -5.15 -2.79
C TRP A 153 -24.65 -5.50 -2.02
N GLY A 154 -24.66 -6.64 -1.34
CA GLY A 154 -25.84 -7.20 -0.67
C GLY A 154 -26.33 -6.38 0.54
N PRO A 155 -27.54 -6.67 1.04
CA PRO A 155 -28.16 -5.93 2.14
C PRO A 155 -27.39 -6.07 3.47
N ASP A 156 -26.67 -7.17 3.67
CA ASP A 156 -25.92 -7.48 4.89
C ASP A 156 -24.45 -7.05 4.82
N PHE A 157 -24.08 -6.16 3.89
CA PHE A 157 -22.68 -5.79 3.67
C PHE A 157 -21.97 -5.24 4.92
N MET A 158 -22.73 -4.60 5.82
CA MET A 158 -22.24 -4.05 7.08
C MET A 158 -22.07 -5.10 8.19
N ASP A 159 -22.58 -6.32 8.03
CA ASP A 159 -22.44 -7.37 9.03
C ASP A 159 -20.93 -7.67 9.25
N PRO A 160 -20.43 -7.59 10.49
CA PRO A 160 -19.00 -7.74 10.77
C PRO A 160 -18.47 -9.16 10.53
N VAL A 161 -19.34 -10.17 10.45
CA VAL A 161 -19.01 -11.59 10.30
C VAL A 161 -19.40 -12.09 8.91
N ASN A 162 -20.60 -11.75 8.43
CA ASN A 162 -21.19 -12.30 7.21
C ASN A 162 -21.07 -11.38 5.99
N GLY A 163 -20.78 -10.10 6.20
CA GLY A 163 -20.62 -9.10 5.14
C GLY A 163 -19.27 -9.23 4.41
N PHE A 164 -18.86 -8.15 3.71
CA PHE A 164 -17.66 -8.17 2.88
C PHE A 164 -16.37 -8.51 3.65
N ARG A 165 -16.34 -8.24 4.97
CA ARG A 165 -15.21 -8.53 5.87
C ARG A 165 -14.90 -10.02 5.99
N LYS A 166 -15.83 -10.89 5.62
CA LYS A 166 -15.58 -12.33 5.46
C LYS A 166 -14.52 -12.59 4.38
N TYR A 167 -14.54 -11.82 3.30
CA TYR A 167 -13.72 -12.04 2.11
C TYR A 167 -12.50 -11.13 2.02
N ALA A 168 -12.56 -9.94 2.61
CA ALA A 168 -11.54 -8.90 2.49
C ALA A 168 -10.91 -8.52 3.85
N ASP A 169 -9.60 -8.28 3.84
CA ASP A 169 -8.86 -7.67 4.94
C ASP A 169 -9.09 -6.16 4.92
N GLU A 170 -10.15 -5.73 5.61
CA GLU A 170 -10.60 -4.33 5.66
C GLU A 170 -9.48 -3.33 5.94
N SER A 171 -8.50 -3.70 6.78
CA SER A 171 -7.40 -2.81 7.15
C SER A 171 -6.59 -2.34 5.93
N THR A 172 -6.39 -3.23 4.95
CA THR A 172 -5.67 -2.92 3.71
C THR A 172 -6.49 -1.99 2.81
N PHE A 173 -7.81 -2.12 2.79
CA PHE A 173 -8.71 -1.24 2.03
C PHE A 173 -8.77 0.16 2.64
N ILE A 174 -8.79 0.26 3.97
CA ILE A 174 -8.73 1.53 4.69
C ILE A 174 -7.41 2.25 4.38
N ASP A 175 -6.27 1.57 4.53
CA ASP A 175 -4.96 2.16 4.27
C ASP A 175 -4.80 2.56 2.79
N TYR A 176 -5.35 1.76 1.87
CA TYR A 176 -5.33 2.06 0.44
C TYR A 176 -6.17 3.30 0.10
N LEU A 177 -7.36 3.43 0.70
CA LEU A 177 -8.18 4.64 0.56
C LEU A 177 -7.44 5.86 1.13
N ILE A 178 -6.83 5.74 2.31
CA ILE A 178 -6.07 6.85 2.93
C ILE A 178 -4.97 7.35 1.99
N ILE A 179 -4.13 6.44 1.46
CA ILE A 179 -2.98 6.86 0.65
C ILE A 179 -3.40 7.41 -0.72
N ASN A 180 -4.43 6.81 -1.34
CA ASN A 180 -4.99 7.33 -2.59
C ASN A 180 -5.67 8.68 -2.41
N GLU A 181 -6.43 8.87 -1.34
CA GLU A 181 -7.08 10.15 -1.09
C GLU A 181 -6.09 11.23 -0.64
N LEU A 182 -5.10 10.90 0.19
CA LEU A 182 -4.06 11.85 0.57
C LEU A 182 -3.28 12.34 -0.66
N SER A 183 -2.86 11.41 -1.52
CA SER A 183 -2.13 11.75 -2.75
C SER A 183 -3.03 12.25 -3.87
N LYS A 184 -4.35 12.00 -3.78
CA LYS A 184 -5.34 12.25 -4.81
C LYS A 184 -4.93 11.67 -6.18
N ASN A 185 -4.52 10.41 -6.19
CA ASN A 185 -4.21 9.70 -7.43
C ASN A 185 -5.50 9.47 -8.24
N ILE A 186 -5.60 10.10 -9.41
CA ILE A 186 -6.78 10.02 -10.28
C ILE A 186 -6.95 8.65 -10.96
N ASP A 187 -5.92 7.83 -10.96
CA ASP A 187 -5.90 6.49 -11.54
C ASP A 187 -5.96 5.39 -10.47
N GLY A 188 -5.62 5.71 -9.22
CA GLY A 188 -5.35 4.76 -8.16
C GLY A 188 -6.49 3.83 -7.71
N TYR A 189 -7.70 3.96 -8.25
CA TYR A 189 -8.80 3.01 -7.99
C TYR A 189 -9.28 2.25 -9.23
N ARG A 190 -8.80 2.63 -10.40
CA ARG A 190 -9.33 2.20 -11.70
C ARG A 190 -8.25 1.64 -12.63
N LEU A 191 -6.98 1.94 -12.34
CA LEU A 191 -5.81 1.62 -13.14
C LEU A 191 -4.63 1.38 -12.17
N SER A 192 -3.70 0.50 -12.54
CA SER A 192 -2.57 0.13 -11.67
C SER A 192 -2.99 -0.28 -10.24
N THR A 193 -4.21 -0.79 -10.09
CA THR A 193 -4.83 -1.06 -8.77
C THR A 193 -4.68 -2.54 -8.44
N PHE A 194 -3.63 -2.89 -7.69
CA PHE A 194 -3.31 -4.29 -7.36
C PHE A 194 -4.13 -4.81 -6.18
N LEU A 195 -4.43 -6.11 -6.26
CA LEU A 195 -4.97 -6.93 -5.20
C LEU A 195 -4.18 -8.24 -5.13
N TYR A 196 -4.17 -8.85 -3.94
CA TYR A 196 -3.63 -10.18 -3.77
C TYR A 196 -4.43 -11.01 -2.79
N LYS A 197 -4.33 -12.34 -2.94
CA LYS A 197 -4.93 -13.34 -2.05
C LYS A 197 -3.92 -14.44 -1.77
N ASP A 198 -3.67 -14.70 -0.49
CA ASP A 198 -2.90 -15.87 -0.05
C ASP A 198 -3.83 -17.03 0.30
N LYS A 199 -3.25 -18.21 0.53
CA LYS A 199 -4.00 -19.44 0.84
C LYS A 199 -4.89 -19.23 2.06
N ASP A 200 -5.97 -20.00 2.15
CA ASP A 200 -6.89 -19.95 3.28
C ASP A 200 -6.17 -20.30 4.59
N SER A 201 -5.24 -21.26 4.54
CA SER A 201 -4.31 -21.57 5.64
C SER A 201 -3.36 -20.43 6.05
N ARG A 202 -3.26 -19.36 5.23
CA ARG A 202 -2.43 -18.16 5.45
C ARG A 202 -3.26 -16.88 5.53
N GLY A 203 -4.51 -17.00 5.98
CA GLY A 203 -5.41 -15.88 6.25
C GLY A 203 -6.48 -15.68 5.18
N GLY A 204 -6.27 -16.15 3.95
CA GLY A 204 -7.33 -16.36 2.95
C GLY A 204 -8.05 -15.12 2.38
N LYS A 205 -7.87 -13.93 2.95
CA LYS A 205 -8.64 -12.74 2.54
C LYS A 205 -7.98 -11.98 1.40
N LEU A 206 -8.81 -11.31 0.59
CA LEU A 206 -8.37 -10.30 -0.37
C LEU A 206 -7.73 -9.12 0.34
N LYS A 207 -6.63 -8.64 -0.22
CA LYS A 207 -5.87 -7.51 0.29
C LYS A 207 -5.63 -6.50 -0.83
N MET A 208 -5.76 -5.22 -0.52
CA MET A 208 -5.41 -4.14 -1.43
C MET A 208 -3.90 -3.91 -1.48
N GLY A 209 -3.44 -3.47 -2.64
CA GLY A 209 -2.04 -3.16 -2.92
C GLY A 209 -1.25 -4.34 -3.50
N PRO A 210 0.07 -4.18 -3.69
CA PRO A 210 0.84 -2.97 -3.42
C PRO A 210 0.37 -1.75 -4.21
N VAL A 211 0.56 -0.57 -3.66
CA VAL A 211 0.35 0.69 -4.40
C VAL A 211 1.32 0.79 -5.58
N TRP A 212 0.86 1.35 -6.70
CA TRP A 212 1.65 1.50 -7.93
C TRP A 212 1.23 2.74 -8.71
N ASP A 213 2.18 3.35 -9.43
CA ASP A 213 1.97 4.40 -10.43
C ASP A 213 1.32 5.69 -9.89
N TYR A 214 2.11 6.46 -9.13
CA TYR A 214 1.71 7.72 -8.48
C TYR A 214 2.36 8.94 -9.12
N ASP A 215 2.77 8.84 -10.38
CA ASP A 215 3.22 9.97 -11.18
C ASP A 215 2.06 10.96 -11.46
N LEU A 216 0.81 10.48 -11.54
CA LEU A 216 -0.43 11.28 -11.67
C LEU A 216 -1.07 11.67 -10.32
N ALA A 217 -0.28 11.65 -9.24
CA ALA A 217 -0.72 12.00 -7.90
C ALA A 217 -0.01 13.26 -7.38
N TRP A 218 -0.32 13.67 -6.15
CA TRP A 218 0.32 14.79 -5.46
C TRP A 218 0.31 16.07 -6.29
N ARG A 219 -0.90 16.47 -6.70
CA ARG A 219 -1.21 17.56 -7.64
C ARG A 219 -0.90 17.27 -9.11
N ASN A 220 -0.14 16.25 -9.49
CA ASN A 220 0.47 16.16 -10.82
C ASN A 220 -0.45 15.69 -11.97
N ALA A 221 -1.70 16.13 -11.99
CA ALA A 221 -2.62 15.89 -13.09
C ALA A 221 -3.56 17.09 -13.29
N ASN A 222 -3.49 17.72 -14.46
CA ASN A 222 -4.29 18.88 -14.86
C ASN A 222 -5.71 18.55 -15.35
N TYR A 223 -6.16 17.33 -15.09
CA TYR A 223 -7.44 16.80 -15.53
C TYR A 223 -8.08 16.00 -14.40
N TYR A 224 -9.39 15.80 -14.52
CA TYR A 224 -10.19 15.09 -13.51
C TYR A 224 -10.08 15.67 -12.08
N GLY A 225 -9.64 16.93 -11.99
CA GLY A 225 -9.39 17.62 -10.74
C GLY A 225 -8.24 17.03 -9.92
N GLY A 226 -7.29 16.31 -10.51
CA GLY A 226 -6.12 15.76 -9.80
C GLY A 226 -5.22 16.83 -9.16
N ASP A 227 -5.28 18.05 -9.68
CA ASP A 227 -4.59 19.23 -9.15
C ASP A 227 -5.34 19.94 -8.02
N ASN A 228 -6.64 19.73 -7.89
CA ASN A 228 -7.43 20.29 -6.78
C ASN A 228 -7.08 19.60 -5.46
N TYR A 229 -6.90 20.36 -4.37
CA TYR A 229 -6.68 19.79 -3.04
C TYR A 229 -7.98 19.36 -2.34
N THR A 230 -9.15 19.69 -2.90
CA THR A 230 -10.49 19.32 -2.38
C THR A 230 -11.13 18.19 -3.17
N GLY A 231 -12.17 17.56 -2.61
CA GLY A 231 -12.91 16.47 -3.24
C GLY A 231 -12.24 15.10 -3.06
N TRP A 232 -12.97 14.05 -3.41
CA TRP A 232 -12.53 12.66 -3.22
C TRP A 232 -12.27 11.99 -4.57
N ALA A 233 -11.11 11.35 -4.72
CA ALA A 233 -10.72 10.66 -5.95
C ALA A 233 -11.58 9.42 -6.20
N TYR A 234 -12.06 8.73 -5.17
CA TYR A 234 -12.98 7.59 -5.36
C TYR A 234 -14.33 7.96 -6.00
N LYS A 235 -14.67 9.27 -6.08
CA LYS A 235 -15.87 9.77 -6.76
C LYS A 235 -15.65 10.12 -8.23
N PHE A 236 -14.47 9.83 -8.76
CA PHE A 236 -13.98 10.31 -10.06
C PHE A 236 -14.87 9.96 -11.28
N ASN A 237 -15.76 8.97 -11.22
CA ASN A 237 -16.47 8.44 -12.39
C ASN A 237 -17.06 9.49 -13.37
N ALA A 238 -16.52 9.50 -14.59
CA ALA A 238 -16.79 10.50 -15.62
C ALA A 238 -17.44 9.87 -16.85
N SER A 239 -18.49 10.53 -17.37
CA SER A 239 -19.15 10.10 -18.61
C SER A 239 -18.16 10.14 -19.79
N GLY A 240 -18.07 9.04 -20.53
CA GLY A 240 -17.19 8.91 -21.70
C GLY A 240 -15.77 8.41 -21.42
N ASP A 241 -15.33 8.36 -20.16
CA ASP A 241 -14.10 7.64 -19.81
C ASP A 241 -14.38 6.13 -19.82
N PRO A 242 -13.57 5.28 -20.46
CA PRO A 242 -13.77 3.83 -20.42
C PRO A 242 -13.40 3.20 -19.06
N TRP A 243 -12.55 3.85 -18.26
CA TRP A 243 -12.00 3.33 -17.02
C TRP A 243 -12.61 4.01 -15.82
N GLN A 244 -13.46 3.27 -15.12
CA GLN A 244 -14.24 3.77 -13.99
C GLN A 244 -13.77 3.17 -12.68
N VAL A 245 -14.03 3.87 -11.59
CA VAL A 245 -13.86 3.41 -10.21
C VAL A 245 -14.93 2.36 -9.89
N PRO A 246 -14.56 1.19 -9.33
CA PRO A 246 -15.51 0.19 -8.85
C PRO A 246 -16.48 0.77 -7.82
N PHE A 247 -17.69 0.21 -7.74
CA PHE A 247 -18.72 0.65 -6.80
C PHE A 247 -18.28 0.53 -5.32
N TRP A 248 -17.26 -0.28 -5.04
CA TRP A 248 -16.80 -0.64 -3.69
C TRP A 248 -16.60 0.57 -2.79
N TRP A 249 -15.87 1.57 -3.31
CA TRP A 249 -15.46 2.72 -2.52
C TRP A 249 -16.63 3.62 -2.13
N GLN A 250 -17.64 3.73 -3.00
CA GLN A 250 -18.89 4.40 -2.66
C GLN A 250 -19.65 3.58 -1.63
N GLN A 251 -19.73 2.26 -1.79
CA GLN A 251 -20.46 1.38 -0.88
C GLN A 251 -19.88 1.38 0.54
N PHE A 252 -18.55 1.39 0.68
CA PHE A 252 -17.88 1.48 1.98
C PHE A 252 -18.24 2.75 2.76
N GLN A 253 -18.63 3.84 2.09
CA GLN A 253 -19.02 5.08 2.79
C GLN A 253 -20.34 4.94 3.56
N TYR A 254 -21.16 3.94 3.22
CA TYR A 254 -22.41 3.64 3.93
C TYR A 254 -22.20 2.70 5.12
N ASP A 255 -21.04 2.05 5.22
CA ASP A 255 -20.70 1.20 6.35
C ASP A 255 -20.16 2.03 7.52
N THR A 256 -20.97 2.13 8.58
CA THR A 256 -20.66 2.91 9.79
C THR A 256 -19.38 2.44 10.50
N LEU A 257 -19.07 1.15 10.47
CA LEU A 257 -17.87 0.59 11.06
C LEU A 257 -16.64 0.90 10.21
N PHE A 258 -16.77 0.81 8.88
CA PHE A 258 -15.69 1.16 7.95
C PHE A 258 -15.31 2.63 8.09
N VAL A 259 -16.27 3.56 8.04
CA VAL A 259 -15.99 5.00 8.13
C VAL A 259 -15.44 5.39 9.51
N SER A 260 -15.88 4.73 10.59
CA SER A 260 -15.32 4.96 11.93
C SER A 260 -13.87 4.46 12.03
N ARG A 261 -13.58 3.26 11.53
CA ARG A 261 -12.22 2.70 11.48
C ARG A 261 -11.30 3.53 10.59
N LEU A 262 -11.81 4.00 9.46
CA LEU A 262 -11.11 4.94 8.57
C LEU A 262 -10.75 6.23 9.31
N LYS A 263 -11.70 6.83 10.03
CA LYS A 263 -11.45 8.06 10.81
C LYS A 263 -10.39 7.83 11.89
N CYS A 264 -10.49 6.75 12.66
CA CYS A 264 -9.48 6.42 13.66
C CYS A 264 -8.10 6.18 13.06
N ARG A 265 -8.03 5.42 11.96
CA ARG A 265 -6.75 5.14 11.29
C ARG A 265 -6.12 6.42 10.74
N TRP A 266 -6.91 7.31 10.14
CA TRP A 266 -6.45 8.62 9.71
C TRP A 266 -5.90 9.44 10.88
N GLU A 267 -6.69 9.61 11.94
CA GLU A 267 -6.28 10.40 13.11
C GLU A 267 -5.00 9.88 13.76
N ALA A 268 -4.85 8.55 13.87
CA ALA A 268 -3.63 7.92 14.39
C ALA A 268 -2.42 8.21 13.49
N LEU A 269 -2.54 8.03 12.17
CA LEU A 269 -1.47 8.30 11.22
C LEU A 269 -1.10 9.79 11.18
N ARG A 270 -2.07 10.70 11.38
CA ARG A 270 -1.85 12.14 11.42
C ARG A 270 -1.02 12.62 12.61
N GLN A 271 -0.93 11.84 13.68
CA GLN A 271 -0.06 12.14 14.83
C GLN A 271 1.44 11.93 14.54
N ASP A 272 1.79 11.11 13.54
CA ASP A 272 3.18 10.75 13.23
C ASP A 272 3.42 10.70 11.71
N LEU A 273 3.25 9.52 11.10
CA LEU A 273 3.64 9.23 9.72
C LEU A 273 3.08 10.21 8.67
N LEU A 274 1.82 10.59 8.82
CA LEU A 274 1.12 11.50 7.91
C LEU A 274 1.04 12.93 8.46
N SER A 275 1.79 13.25 9.52
CA SER A 275 1.94 14.63 9.99
C SER A 275 2.54 15.52 8.89
N GLN A 276 2.22 16.82 8.89
CA GLN A 276 2.79 17.73 7.88
C GLN A 276 4.32 17.76 7.97
N SER A 277 4.86 17.75 9.20
CA SER A 277 6.29 17.70 9.46
C SER A 277 6.94 16.44 8.90
N ALA A 278 6.35 15.25 9.09
CA ALA A 278 6.92 14.00 8.58
C ALA A 278 6.94 13.97 7.04
N LEU A 279 5.85 14.40 6.40
CA LEU A 279 5.79 14.49 4.93
C LEU A 279 6.84 15.47 4.39
N PHE A 280 6.99 16.63 5.02
CA PHE A 280 7.94 17.65 4.58
C PHE A 280 9.39 17.21 4.83
N GLN A 281 9.65 16.53 5.95
CA GLN A 281 10.96 15.97 6.24
C GLN A 281 11.38 14.95 5.18
N TYR A 282 10.47 14.09 4.72
CA TYR A 282 10.76 13.20 3.60
C TYR A 282 11.09 13.97 2.31
N ILE A 283 10.24 14.93 1.93
CA ILE A 283 10.45 15.76 0.73
C ILE A 283 11.79 16.50 0.77
N ASP A 284 12.14 17.07 1.92
CA ASP A 284 13.40 17.78 2.13
C ASP A 284 14.60 16.82 2.07
N SER A 285 14.45 15.60 2.61
CA SER A 285 15.51 14.59 2.54
C SER A 285 15.82 14.17 1.11
N ILE A 286 14.79 14.02 0.26
CA ILE A 286 15.00 13.70 -1.17
C ILE A 286 15.59 14.91 -1.90
N THR A 287 15.10 16.11 -1.61
CA THR A 287 15.65 17.36 -2.19
C THR A 287 17.14 17.51 -1.89
N ALA A 288 17.55 17.22 -0.64
CA ALA A 288 18.95 17.24 -0.24
C ALA A 288 19.75 16.12 -0.94
N LEU A 289 19.21 14.90 -1.00
CA LEU A 289 19.85 13.76 -1.65
C LEU A 289 20.18 14.04 -3.13
N ILE A 290 19.26 14.66 -3.87
CA ILE A 290 19.44 14.91 -5.31
C ILE A 290 20.00 16.30 -5.62
N ASN A 291 20.44 17.07 -4.62
CA ASN A 291 20.71 18.51 -4.77
C ASN A 291 21.71 18.85 -5.90
N GLU A 292 22.75 18.05 -6.09
CA GLU A 292 23.69 18.26 -7.21
C GLU A 292 23.19 17.64 -8.52
N ALA A 293 22.59 16.44 -8.43
CA ALA A 293 22.14 15.68 -9.61
C ALA A 293 20.96 16.35 -10.32
N LYS A 294 20.10 17.06 -9.59
CA LYS A 294 18.97 17.81 -10.17
C LYS A 294 19.44 18.87 -11.17
N ASP A 295 20.58 19.51 -10.93
CA ASP A 295 21.05 20.60 -11.80
C ASP A 295 21.51 20.01 -13.13
N ARG A 296 22.33 18.95 -13.10
CA ARG A 296 22.69 18.17 -14.31
C ARG A 296 21.46 17.62 -15.04
N ASN A 297 20.47 17.15 -14.28
CA ASN A 297 19.21 16.66 -14.86
C ASN A 297 18.49 17.74 -15.65
N PHE A 298 18.30 18.93 -15.08
CA PHE A 298 17.59 20.01 -15.77
C PHE A 298 18.44 20.77 -16.79
N ASP A 299 19.77 20.69 -16.73
CA ASP A 299 20.66 21.09 -17.81
C ASP A 299 20.46 20.19 -19.05
N THR A 300 20.25 18.89 -18.82
CA THR A 300 20.01 17.89 -19.88
C THR A 300 18.58 17.93 -20.39
N TRP A 301 17.62 18.04 -19.47
CA TRP A 301 16.18 18.03 -19.74
C TRP A 301 15.56 19.34 -19.24
N GLN A 302 15.58 20.36 -20.10
CA GLN A 302 15.17 21.73 -19.78
C GLN A 302 13.64 21.91 -19.71
N ILE A 303 12.98 21.15 -18.83
CA ILE A 303 11.51 21.12 -18.72
C ILE A 303 10.94 22.05 -17.64
N LEU A 304 11.76 22.62 -16.76
CA LEU A 304 11.30 23.61 -15.77
C LEU A 304 10.66 24.81 -16.47
N GLY A 305 9.54 25.32 -15.94
CA GLY A 305 8.77 26.40 -16.58
C GLY A 305 8.03 26.01 -17.85
N THR A 306 8.20 24.79 -18.35
CA THR A 306 7.59 24.30 -19.58
C THR A 306 6.50 23.28 -19.28
N TYR A 307 5.41 23.31 -20.04
CA TYR A 307 4.36 22.31 -19.92
C TYR A 307 4.84 20.96 -20.43
N VAL A 308 4.74 19.95 -19.57
CA VAL A 308 4.86 18.53 -19.92
C VAL A 308 3.57 17.90 -19.44
N TRP A 309 2.90 17.12 -20.29
CA TRP A 309 1.67 16.45 -19.87
C TRP A 309 1.95 15.53 -18.67
N PRO A 310 1.12 15.54 -17.61
CA PRO A 310 -0.13 16.30 -17.41
C PRO A 310 0.01 17.42 -16.35
N ASN A 311 1.13 18.14 -16.30
CA ASN A 311 1.38 19.09 -15.22
C ASN A 311 0.34 20.22 -15.18
N PRO A 312 -0.25 20.53 -14.00
CA PRO A 312 -1.20 21.63 -13.87
C PRO A 312 -0.53 22.99 -13.73
N SER A 313 -1.20 23.99 -14.31
CA SER A 313 -0.84 25.40 -14.18
C SER A 313 -1.10 25.94 -12.76
N PRO A 314 -0.39 26.99 -12.32
CA PRO A 314 0.83 27.53 -12.96
C PRO A 314 1.99 26.54 -12.83
N ILE A 315 2.90 26.56 -13.82
CA ILE A 315 4.09 25.70 -13.87
C ILE A 315 5.27 26.49 -13.29
N PRO A 316 5.84 26.06 -12.16
CA PRO A 316 7.06 26.66 -11.63
C PRO A 316 8.22 26.67 -12.63
N THR A 317 8.93 27.79 -12.68
CA THR A 317 10.13 27.97 -13.53
C THR A 317 11.41 27.45 -12.88
N THR A 318 11.36 27.03 -11.61
CA THR A 318 12.50 26.53 -10.85
C THR A 318 12.13 25.27 -10.08
N TYR A 319 13.12 24.42 -9.81
CA TYR A 319 12.93 23.22 -8.99
C TYR A 319 12.44 23.56 -7.58
N THR A 320 12.99 24.60 -6.95
CA THR A 320 12.52 25.09 -5.64
C THR A 320 11.03 25.46 -5.68
N GLY A 321 10.57 26.07 -6.77
CA GLY A 321 9.16 26.37 -6.97
C GLY A 321 8.29 25.11 -7.09
N GLU A 322 8.77 24.04 -7.74
CA GLU A 322 8.07 22.74 -7.78
C GLU A 322 7.90 22.15 -6.37
N ILE A 323 8.95 22.19 -5.55
CA ILE A 323 8.91 21.70 -4.16
C ILE A 323 7.96 22.54 -3.30
N GLN A 324 8.01 23.87 -3.42
CA GLN A 324 7.09 24.76 -2.69
C GLN A 324 5.63 24.53 -3.10
N ASN A 325 5.38 24.31 -4.38
CA ASN A 325 4.03 24.05 -4.90
C ASN A 325 3.50 22.70 -4.37
N LEU A 326 4.32 21.64 -4.40
CA LEU A 326 3.98 20.34 -3.82
C LEU A 326 3.64 20.47 -2.32
N LYS A 327 4.51 21.12 -1.54
CA LYS A 327 4.30 21.32 -0.10
C LYS A 327 3.04 22.12 0.21
N THR A 328 2.80 23.21 -0.53
CA THR A 328 1.59 24.04 -0.38
C THR A 328 0.33 23.22 -0.65
N TRP A 329 0.34 22.42 -1.72
CA TRP A 329 -0.78 21.54 -2.05
C TRP A 329 -1.02 20.49 -0.94
N ILE A 330 0.04 19.86 -0.43
CA ILE A 330 -0.06 18.88 0.67
C ILE A 330 -0.67 19.52 1.92
N THR A 331 -0.23 20.72 2.32
CA THR A 331 -0.82 21.46 3.45
C THR A 331 -2.32 21.66 3.26
N ASN A 332 -2.74 22.16 2.10
CA ASN A 332 -4.15 22.39 1.81
C ASN A 332 -4.94 21.08 1.76
N ARG A 333 -4.36 20.01 1.22
CA ARG A 333 -4.98 18.68 1.15
C ARG A 333 -5.19 18.07 2.53
N LEU A 334 -4.17 18.10 3.39
CA LEU A 334 -4.26 17.63 4.78
C LEU A 334 -5.36 18.37 5.54
N ASN A 335 -5.35 19.71 5.50
CA ASN A 335 -6.37 20.53 6.14
C ASN A 335 -7.77 20.22 5.61
N TRP A 336 -7.91 19.97 4.31
CA TRP A 336 -9.20 19.60 3.73
C TRP A 336 -9.66 18.22 4.21
N ILE A 337 -8.80 17.20 4.20
CA ILE A 337 -9.16 15.85 4.68
C ILE A 337 -9.50 15.89 6.16
N ASP A 338 -8.71 16.57 7.00
CA ASP A 338 -8.95 16.69 8.44
C ASP A 338 -10.38 17.20 8.73
N ASN A 339 -10.86 18.15 7.91
CA ASN A 339 -12.19 18.76 8.02
C ASN A 339 -13.33 18.00 7.32
N ASN A 340 -13.03 17.10 6.38
CA ASN A 340 -14.06 16.48 5.51
C ASN A 340 -14.12 14.96 5.61
N LEU A 341 -13.13 14.29 6.21
CA LEU A 341 -13.13 12.84 6.33
C LEU A 341 -14.31 12.39 7.23
N PRO A 342 -15.23 11.57 6.69
CA PRO A 342 -16.45 11.17 7.40
C PRO A 342 -16.14 10.19 8.54
N GLY A 343 -17.15 9.95 9.36
CA GLY A 343 -17.05 9.08 10.53
C GLY A 343 -16.59 9.83 11.78
N ILE A 344 -16.76 9.15 12.91
CA ILE A 344 -16.29 9.60 14.22
C ILE A 344 -15.34 8.52 14.71
N CYS A 345 -14.12 8.90 15.13
CA CYS A 345 -13.27 7.96 15.82
C CYS A 345 -13.82 7.74 17.22
N ASN A 346 -14.56 6.64 17.39
CA ASN A 346 -15.06 6.23 18.69
C ASN A 346 -14.19 5.10 19.22
N GLN A 347 -13.30 5.42 20.15
CA GLN A 347 -12.45 4.43 20.83
C GLN A 347 -13.28 3.31 21.51
N SER A 348 -14.54 3.58 21.83
CA SER A 348 -15.50 2.63 22.43
C SER A 348 -15.88 1.46 21.52
N PHE A 349 -15.82 1.60 20.18
CA PHE A 349 -16.14 0.53 19.21
C PHE A 349 -14.95 -0.40 18.93
N ILE A 350 -13.78 -0.13 19.53
CA ILE A 350 -12.61 -1.02 19.52
C ILE A 350 -12.84 -2.23 20.46
N SER A 351 -13.93 -2.25 21.23
CA SER A 351 -14.23 -3.27 22.24
C SER A 351 -14.99 -4.53 21.76
N SER A 352 -15.30 -4.70 20.47
CA SER A 352 -15.96 -5.93 19.98
C SER A 352 -14.95 -7.00 19.53
N LYS A 353 -14.52 -7.81 20.51
CA LYS A 353 -13.86 -9.14 20.43
C LYS A 353 -13.44 -9.65 19.04
N THR A 354 -12.36 -9.10 18.52
CA THR A 354 -11.29 -9.79 17.77
C THR A 354 -10.02 -9.04 18.15
N SER A 355 -8.95 -9.76 18.53
CA SER A 355 -7.80 -9.24 19.30
C SER A 355 -7.56 -7.72 19.16
N PRO A 356 -7.66 -6.92 20.24
CA PRO A 356 -7.88 -5.46 20.18
C PRO A 356 -6.66 -4.65 19.74
N PHE A 357 -5.57 -5.32 19.39
CA PHE A 357 -4.31 -4.72 19.00
C PHE A 357 -3.59 -5.64 18.01
N GLY A 358 -2.74 -5.03 17.20
CA GLY A 358 -1.80 -5.80 16.40
C GLY A 358 -0.37 -5.57 16.84
N VAL A 359 0.50 -6.46 16.40
CA VAL A 359 1.92 -6.47 16.72
C VAL A 359 2.70 -6.72 15.44
N VAL A 360 3.67 -5.87 15.14
CA VAL A 360 4.68 -6.09 14.11
C VAL A 360 6.00 -6.38 14.80
N ALA A 361 6.67 -7.46 14.43
CA ALA A 361 8.02 -7.77 14.88
C ALA A 361 8.97 -7.91 13.69
N PHE A 362 10.01 -7.09 13.64
CA PHE A 362 10.98 -7.06 12.54
C PHE A 362 12.39 -6.72 13.02
N PRO A 363 13.45 -7.09 12.30
CA PRO A 363 13.42 -8.10 11.23
C PRO A 363 13.06 -9.48 11.80
N ASN A 364 12.42 -10.32 10.99
CA ASN A 364 12.14 -11.71 11.34
C ASN A 364 12.29 -12.55 10.05
N PRO A 365 13.42 -13.27 9.86
CA PRO A 365 14.42 -13.65 10.88
C PRO A 365 15.27 -12.49 11.43
N VAL A 366 15.69 -12.59 12.70
CA VAL A 366 16.51 -11.60 13.42
C VAL A 366 17.93 -12.12 13.68
N SER A 367 18.95 -11.26 13.55
CA SER A 367 20.33 -11.54 13.98
C SER A 367 20.63 -10.88 15.33
N GLU A 368 20.53 -9.55 15.44
CA GLU A 368 21.01 -8.81 16.61
C GLU A 368 19.89 -8.19 17.44
N SER A 369 19.05 -7.35 16.83
CA SER A 369 17.98 -6.62 17.53
C SER A 369 16.63 -6.87 16.87
N LEU A 370 15.63 -7.20 17.67
CA LEU A 370 14.24 -7.34 17.25
C LEU A 370 13.46 -6.09 17.66
N TYR A 371 12.90 -5.39 16.68
CA TYR A 371 11.98 -4.28 16.85
C TYR A 371 10.56 -4.82 16.94
N VAL A 372 9.86 -4.51 18.03
CA VAL A 372 8.45 -4.88 18.23
C VAL A 372 7.63 -3.61 18.35
N GLU A 373 6.65 -3.45 17.47
CA GLU A 373 5.68 -2.37 17.49
C GLU A 373 4.29 -2.93 17.78
N VAL A 374 3.61 -2.34 18.76
CA VAL A 374 2.27 -2.72 19.18
C VAL A 374 1.33 -1.56 18.93
N PHE A 375 0.24 -1.78 18.19
CA PHE A 375 -0.65 -0.72 17.72
C PHE A 375 -2.10 -0.95 18.17
N ASN A 376 -2.85 0.15 18.29
CA ASN A 376 -4.26 0.21 18.75
C ASN A 376 -4.47 0.01 20.26
N ILE A 377 -3.41 0.05 21.07
CA ILE A 377 -3.46 0.00 22.55
C ILE A 377 -2.46 0.98 23.19
N GLU A 378 -2.33 2.17 22.61
CA GLU A 378 -1.55 3.26 23.20
C GLU A 378 -2.08 3.61 24.60
N GLY A 379 -1.20 3.63 25.60
CA GLY A 379 -1.57 3.94 27.00
C GLY A 379 -1.99 2.75 27.86
N TYR A 380 -2.31 1.60 27.28
CA TYR A 380 -2.61 0.38 28.03
C TYR A 380 -1.35 -0.33 28.53
N ASN A 381 -1.42 -0.86 29.76
CA ASN A 381 -0.39 -1.72 30.33
C ASN A 381 -0.37 -3.06 29.60
N LYS A 382 0.81 -3.46 29.13
CA LYS A 382 1.04 -4.73 28.45
C LYS A 382 2.32 -5.41 28.90
N THR A 383 2.32 -6.72 28.75
CA THR A 383 3.44 -7.62 29.00
C THR A 383 3.94 -8.15 27.66
N VAL A 384 5.18 -7.83 27.32
CA VAL A 384 5.86 -8.34 26.12
C VAL A 384 6.87 -9.37 26.54
N THR A 385 6.76 -10.60 26.03
CA THR A 385 7.67 -11.71 26.36
C THR A 385 8.25 -12.38 25.12
N ILE A 386 9.52 -12.78 25.19
CA ILE A 386 10.12 -13.75 24.27
C ILE A 386 10.31 -15.06 25.04
N LYS A 387 9.82 -16.18 24.52
CA LYS A 387 10.02 -17.51 25.10
C LYS A 387 10.70 -18.45 24.11
N ASP A 388 11.52 -19.37 24.61
CA ASP A 388 12.05 -20.48 23.81
C ASP A 388 11.00 -21.60 23.61
N LEU A 389 11.34 -22.64 22.83
CA LEU A 389 10.43 -23.75 22.55
C LEU A 389 10.07 -24.61 23.78
N SER A 390 10.83 -24.51 24.87
CA SER A 390 10.50 -25.16 26.15
C SER A 390 9.54 -24.32 27.01
N GLY A 391 9.19 -23.11 26.55
CA GLY A 391 8.36 -22.16 27.27
C GLY A 391 9.13 -21.29 28.25
N ARG A 392 10.47 -21.36 28.29
CA ARG A 392 11.31 -20.54 29.16
C ARG A 392 11.33 -19.10 28.66
N THR A 393 11.04 -18.15 29.54
CA THR A 393 11.13 -16.71 29.24
C THR A 393 12.58 -16.28 29.10
N MET A 394 12.89 -15.69 27.95
CA MET A 394 14.21 -15.13 27.58
C MET A 394 14.25 -13.61 27.69
N TYR A 395 13.10 -12.96 27.50
CA TYR A 395 12.90 -11.52 27.68
C TYR A 395 11.49 -11.28 28.20
N GLU A 396 11.36 -10.29 29.09
CA GLU A 396 10.07 -9.79 29.56
C GLU A 396 10.15 -8.28 29.79
N SER A 397 9.12 -7.56 29.37
CA SER A 397 8.92 -6.16 29.70
C SER A 397 7.46 -5.90 30.01
N ASN A 398 7.22 -5.13 31.08
CA ASN A 398 5.90 -4.69 31.51
C ASN A 398 5.85 -3.17 31.43
N GLY A 399 4.81 -2.62 30.80
CA GLY A 399 4.64 -1.17 30.70
C GLY A 399 3.62 -0.75 29.67
N ASN A 400 3.53 0.55 29.38
CA ASN A 400 2.54 1.11 28.46
C ASN A 400 3.12 1.56 27.10
N THR A 401 4.43 1.39 26.89
CA THR A 401 5.14 1.77 25.65
C THR A 401 4.76 0.90 24.46
N CYS A 402 4.58 1.49 23.28
CA CYS A 402 4.19 0.74 22.07
C CYS A 402 5.36 0.28 21.18
N ARG A 403 6.59 0.66 21.50
CA ARG A 403 7.79 0.32 20.73
C ARG A 403 8.83 -0.31 21.64
N TYR A 404 9.38 -1.44 21.23
CA TYR A 404 10.40 -2.19 21.96
C TYR A 404 11.58 -2.50 21.04
N VAL A 405 12.79 -2.39 21.58
CA VAL A 405 14.02 -2.88 20.96
C VAL A 405 14.54 -3.99 21.85
N ILE A 406 14.45 -5.23 21.38
CA ILE A 406 14.81 -6.42 22.14
C ILE A 406 16.16 -6.93 21.63
N ASP A 407 17.15 -6.99 22.52
CA ASP A 407 18.46 -7.56 22.21
C ASP A 407 18.36 -9.09 22.11
N MET A 408 18.75 -9.61 20.95
CA MET A 408 18.72 -11.03 20.61
C MET A 408 20.13 -11.61 20.46
N GLN A 409 21.21 -10.81 20.59
CA GLN A 409 22.59 -11.22 20.29
C GLN A 409 23.04 -12.45 21.10
N ASN A 410 22.66 -12.51 22.38
CA ASN A 410 23.06 -13.58 23.28
C ASN A 410 22.17 -14.83 23.21
N LEU A 411 21.14 -14.82 22.35
CA LEU A 411 20.24 -15.95 22.15
C LEU A 411 20.79 -16.88 21.07
N LYS A 412 20.70 -18.20 21.31
CA LYS A 412 21.12 -19.20 20.34
C LYS A 412 20.24 -19.13 19.08
N PRO A 413 20.77 -19.40 17.87
CA PRO A 413 19.96 -19.59 16.68
C PRO A 413 18.86 -20.63 16.91
N GLY A 414 17.64 -20.32 16.49
CA GLY A 414 16.48 -21.14 16.83
C GLY A 414 15.15 -20.42 16.66
N ILE A 415 14.08 -21.08 17.10
CA ILE A 415 12.72 -20.57 17.06
C ILE A 415 12.33 -20.09 18.47
N TYR A 416 11.74 -18.91 18.54
CA TYR A 416 11.20 -18.31 19.75
C TYR A 416 9.74 -17.88 19.51
N SER A 417 8.97 -17.72 20.58
CA SER A 417 7.64 -17.09 20.54
C SER A 417 7.70 -15.70 21.16
N LEU A 418 7.28 -14.69 20.41
CA LEU A 418 6.91 -13.38 20.92
C LEU A 418 5.46 -13.43 21.39
N ASN A 419 5.19 -13.04 22.64
CA ASN A 419 3.83 -12.85 23.15
C ASN A 419 3.66 -11.43 23.65
N VAL A 420 2.52 -10.82 23.35
CA VAL A 420 2.11 -9.51 23.86
C VAL A 420 0.75 -9.70 24.52
N GLU A 421 0.67 -9.41 25.81
CA GLU A 421 -0.53 -9.58 26.62
C GLU A 421 -1.00 -8.22 27.16
N THR A 422 -2.30 -7.92 27.01
CA THR A 422 -2.93 -6.74 27.61
C THR A 422 -4.39 -7.05 27.91
N GLU A 423 -4.87 -6.61 29.08
CA GLU A 423 -6.28 -6.73 29.50
C GLU A 423 -6.92 -8.11 29.22
N GLY A 424 -6.18 -9.20 29.49
CA GLY A 424 -6.65 -10.57 29.30
C GLY A 424 -6.68 -11.06 27.84
N THR A 425 -6.12 -10.31 26.90
CA THR A 425 -5.91 -10.73 25.51
C THR A 425 -4.43 -10.96 25.22
N VAL A 426 -4.12 -12.07 24.54
CA VAL A 426 -2.76 -12.46 24.18
C VAL A 426 -2.62 -12.53 22.66
N PHE A 427 -1.63 -11.83 22.12
CA PHE A 427 -1.13 -12.01 20.76
C PHE A 427 0.16 -12.83 20.80
N SER A 428 0.32 -13.78 19.85
CA SER A 428 1.53 -14.61 19.74
C SER A 428 2.05 -14.65 18.30
N GLN A 429 3.37 -14.48 18.12
CA GLN A 429 4.05 -14.58 16.83
C GLN A 429 5.34 -15.39 16.95
N LYS A 430 5.65 -16.19 15.94
CA LYS A 430 6.92 -16.92 15.82
C LYS A 430 8.06 -15.98 15.40
N ILE A 431 9.18 -16.01 16.11
CA ILE A 431 10.44 -15.32 15.80
C ILE A 431 11.52 -16.35 15.44
N VAL A 432 12.27 -16.11 14.37
CA VAL A 432 13.40 -16.95 13.97
C VAL A 432 14.71 -16.19 14.23
N LYS A 433 15.54 -16.66 15.16
CA LYS A 433 16.90 -16.15 15.36
C LYS A 433 17.86 -16.89 14.44
N VAL A 434 18.57 -16.15 13.59
CA VAL A 434 19.68 -16.64 12.76
C VAL A 434 21.02 -16.23 13.41
N LEU A 435 22.16 -16.65 12.85
CA LEU A 435 23.48 -16.29 13.39
C LEU A 435 23.65 -14.78 13.54
#